data_AF-A0A367RWT2-F1
#
_entry.id   AF-A0A367RWT2-F1
#
_cell.length_a   1.000
_cell.length_b   1.000
_cell.length_c   1.000
_cell.angle_alpha   90.00
_cell.angle_beta   90.00
_cell.angle_gamma   90.00
#
_symmetry.space_group_name_H-M   'P 1'
#
loop_
_entity.id
_entity.type
_entity.pdbx_description
1 polymer ?
#
loop_
_entity_poly.entity_id
_entity_poly.type
_entity_poly.pdbx_seq_one_letter_code
_entity_poly.pdbx_strand_id
1 'polypeptide(L)'
;MKPIIISVGTLEAVLKMSTSPVDVKQYYPSYVNANSSVSIEQFRSIQESWQTIHSGEYALFKEQTLVSDPVGFWGLQFYDVLFEIEPSLKPLFKNKFQQAKMLTEMINAALNLLPGTFDETLGEERLEIDPKLIPVLQDLAKRHLQYQTKAKHYEPIGLAIVTTFDRMLGARFDNDTKAAWVELWSLICSVMIPAHVEQAQQMEVEP
;
A
#
# COMPACT_ATOMS: atom_id res chain seq x y z
N MET A 1 -15.69 -28.95 -20.38
CA MET A 1 -15.93 -27.49 -20.28
C MET A 1 -14.66 -26.85 -19.80
N LYS A 2 -14.07 -25.93 -20.57
CA LYS A 2 -12.91 -25.16 -20.12
C LYS A 2 -13.41 -24.08 -19.16
N PRO A 3 -12.79 -23.90 -17.98
CA PRO A 3 -13.13 -22.77 -17.12
C PRO A 3 -12.80 -21.49 -17.90
N ILE A 4 -13.77 -20.58 -17.91
CA ILE A 4 -13.60 -19.24 -18.46
C ILE A 4 -12.66 -18.53 -17.49
N ILE A 5 -11.39 -18.38 -17.89
CA ILE A 5 -10.45 -17.49 -17.22
C ILE A 5 -10.94 -16.07 -17.55
N ILE A 6 -11.78 -15.52 -16.67
CA ILE A 6 -12.07 -14.09 -16.68
C ILE A 6 -10.78 -13.43 -16.22
N SER A 7 -10.24 -12.57 -17.09
CA SER A 7 -9.01 -11.82 -16.85
C SER A 7 -8.99 -11.25 -15.44
N VAL A 8 -7.99 -11.68 -14.67
CA VAL A 8 -7.47 -11.02 -13.46
C VAL A 8 -7.64 -9.52 -13.63
N GLY A 9 -8.23 -8.83 -12.64
CA GLY A 9 -8.48 -7.40 -12.67
C GLY A 9 -7.23 -6.64 -13.12
N THR A 10 -7.15 -6.37 -14.42
CA THR A 10 -6.03 -5.67 -15.01
C THR A 10 -6.17 -4.21 -14.62
N LEU A 11 -5.04 -3.52 -14.53
CA LEU A 11 -5.01 -2.08 -14.46
C LEU A 11 -5.92 -1.43 -15.54
N GLU A 12 -6.10 -2.07 -16.70
CA GLU A 12 -7.08 -1.64 -17.71
C GLU A 12 -8.53 -1.59 -17.22
N ALA A 13 -8.99 -2.52 -16.38
CA ALA A 13 -10.34 -2.49 -15.82
C ALA A 13 -10.51 -1.35 -14.81
N VAL A 14 -9.48 -1.12 -13.98
CA VAL A 14 -9.43 0.00 -13.02
C VAL A 14 -9.32 1.36 -13.73
N LEU A 15 -8.50 1.46 -14.78
CA LEU A 15 -8.34 2.64 -15.62
C LEU A 15 -9.60 2.92 -16.46
N LYS A 16 -10.31 1.88 -16.93
CA LYS A 16 -11.62 2.05 -17.61
C LYS A 16 -12.70 2.61 -16.67
N MET A 17 -12.56 2.41 -15.36
CA MET A 17 -13.43 3.00 -14.34
C MET A 17 -12.98 4.41 -13.91
N SER A 18 -11.76 4.85 -14.26
CA SER A 18 -11.25 6.20 -14.02
C SER A 18 -11.44 7.04 -15.27
N THR A 19 -12.57 7.74 -15.36
CA THR A 19 -12.93 8.61 -16.48
C THR A 19 -12.34 10.03 -16.36
N SER A 20 -11.33 10.25 -15.52
CA SER A 20 -10.86 11.60 -15.23
C SER A 20 -9.99 12.14 -16.38
N PRO A 21 -10.30 13.30 -16.97
CA PRO A 21 -9.56 13.88 -18.11
C PRO A 21 -8.19 14.46 -17.73
N VAL A 22 -7.75 14.26 -16.48
CA VAL A 22 -6.56 14.88 -15.92
C VAL A 22 -5.30 14.08 -16.27
N ASP A 23 -4.31 14.73 -16.88
CA ASP A 23 -2.99 14.12 -17.06
C ASP A 23 -2.27 14.02 -15.72
N VAL A 24 -2.32 12.83 -15.14
CA VAL A 24 -1.70 12.52 -13.86
C VAL A 24 -0.35 11.84 -13.97
N LYS A 25 0.16 11.63 -15.20
CA LYS A 25 1.40 10.85 -15.41
C LYS A 25 2.59 11.42 -14.67
N GLN A 26 2.70 12.75 -14.61
CA GLN A 26 3.75 13.48 -13.91
C GLN A 26 3.77 13.28 -12.40
N TYR A 27 2.68 12.78 -11.81
CA TYR A 27 2.57 12.57 -10.37
C TYR A 27 2.86 11.14 -9.93
N TYR A 28 2.99 10.19 -10.86
CA TYR A 28 3.34 8.82 -10.49
C TYR A 28 4.79 8.73 -10.00
N PRO A 29 5.05 7.95 -8.94
CA PRO A 29 6.41 7.64 -8.53
C PRO A 29 7.24 7.07 -9.68
N SER A 30 8.53 7.40 -9.74
CA SER A 30 9.40 7.03 -10.87
C SER A 30 9.57 5.52 -11.06
N TYR A 31 9.31 4.74 -10.01
CA TYR A 31 9.45 3.28 -9.98
C TYR A 31 8.12 2.54 -10.15
N VAL A 32 7.00 3.25 -10.34
CA VAL A 32 5.68 2.63 -10.53
C VAL A 32 5.54 2.13 -11.96
N ASN A 33 5.02 0.91 -12.08
CA ASN A 33 4.75 0.28 -13.36
C ASN A 33 3.33 0.63 -13.86
N ALA A 34 3.25 1.40 -14.95
CA ALA A 34 1.98 1.82 -15.55
C ALA A 34 1.19 0.67 -16.21
N ASN A 35 1.71 -0.55 -16.25
CA ASN A 35 1.02 -1.77 -16.69
C ASN A 35 1.04 -2.85 -15.60
N SER A 36 1.14 -2.44 -14.34
CA SER A 36 1.19 -3.34 -13.19
C SER A 36 0.07 -4.38 -13.24
N SER A 37 0.44 -5.65 -13.08
CA SER A 37 -0.49 -6.71 -12.73
C SER A 37 0.16 -7.57 -11.66
N VAL A 38 -0.54 -7.69 -10.53
CA VAL A 38 -0.08 -8.48 -9.40
C VAL A 38 -0.67 -9.89 -9.55
N SER A 39 0.20 -10.89 -9.67
CA SER A 39 -0.20 -12.30 -9.75
C SER A 39 -0.64 -12.84 -8.38
N ILE A 40 -1.34 -13.98 -8.38
CA ILE A 40 -1.76 -14.64 -7.13
C ILE A 40 -0.57 -15.00 -6.22
N GLU A 41 0.55 -15.44 -6.79
CA GLU A 41 1.76 -15.77 -6.00
C GLU A 41 2.41 -14.52 -5.40
N GLN A 42 2.37 -13.40 -6.13
CA GLN A 42 2.82 -12.12 -5.58
C GLN A 42 1.90 -11.66 -4.45
N PHE A 43 0.57 -11.80 -4.60
CA PHE A 43 -0.37 -11.54 -3.51
C PHE A 43 -0.09 -12.41 -2.28
N ARG A 44 0.15 -13.72 -2.46
CA ARG A 44 0.52 -14.60 -1.34
C ARG A 44 1.81 -14.15 -0.66
N SER A 45 2.85 -13.80 -1.44
CA SER A 45 4.12 -13.30 -0.89
C SER A 45 3.92 -11.99 -0.07
N ILE A 46 3.06 -11.10 -0.54
CA ILE A 46 2.65 -9.89 0.19
C ILE A 46 1.96 -10.27 1.50
N GLN A 47 0.98 -11.18 1.46
CA GLN A 47 0.26 -11.62 2.66
C GLN A 47 1.21 -12.30 3.66
N GLU A 48 2.08 -13.20 3.21
CA GLU A 48 3.04 -13.92 4.06
C GLU A 48 4.05 -12.99 4.74
N SER A 49 4.60 -12.02 4.00
CA SER A 49 5.51 -11.01 4.58
C SER A 49 4.81 -10.15 5.63
N TRP A 50 3.53 -9.82 5.41
CA TRP A 50 2.73 -9.09 6.40
C TRP A 50 2.36 -9.95 7.62
N GLN A 51 2.00 -11.22 7.42
CA GLN A 51 1.79 -12.17 8.51
C GLN A 51 3.06 -12.39 9.35
N THR A 52 4.23 -12.36 8.71
CA THR A 52 5.51 -12.39 9.43
C THR A 52 5.66 -11.18 10.35
N ILE A 53 5.26 -9.98 9.92
CA ILE A 53 5.22 -8.80 10.79
C ILE A 53 4.24 -9.02 11.95
N HIS A 54 3.01 -9.49 11.69
CA HIS A 54 2.02 -9.78 12.74
C HIS A 54 2.52 -10.77 13.78
N SER A 55 3.25 -11.80 13.35
CA SER A 55 3.75 -12.84 14.25
C SER A 55 4.78 -12.32 15.26
N GLY A 56 5.49 -11.23 14.96
CA GLY A 56 6.66 -10.81 15.74
C GLY A 56 7.85 -11.77 15.63
N GLU A 57 7.79 -12.78 14.76
CA GLU A 57 8.79 -13.85 14.67
C GLU A 57 10.00 -13.47 13.79
N TYR A 58 10.54 -12.27 13.99
CA TYR A 58 11.70 -11.73 13.27
C TYR A 58 12.70 -11.04 14.22
N ALA A 59 13.98 -11.06 13.86
CA ALA A 59 15.09 -10.74 14.77
C ALA A 59 14.95 -9.36 15.42
N LEU A 60 14.71 -8.32 14.61
CA LEU A 60 14.67 -6.93 15.09
C LEU A 60 13.59 -6.72 16.17
N PHE A 61 12.42 -7.34 16.03
CA PHE A 61 11.36 -7.22 17.05
C PHE A 61 11.65 -8.05 18.31
N LYS A 62 12.30 -9.20 18.17
CA LYS A 62 12.70 -10.04 19.32
C LYS A 62 13.84 -9.44 20.15
N GLU A 63 14.70 -8.65 19.53
CA GLU A 63 15.85 -8.03 20.19
C GLU A 63 15.49 -6.76 20.97
N GLN A 64 14.46 -6.02 20.53
CA GLN A 64 13.97 -4.84 21.24
C GLN A 64 13.04 -5.23 22.42
N THR A 65 12.91 -4.35 23.40
CA THR A 65 12.13 -4.58 24.63
C THR A 65 11.08 -3.50 24.92
N LEU A 66 10.93 -2.53 24.02
CA LEU A 66 10.19 -1.29 24.26
C LEU A 66 8.74 -1.37 23.76
N VAL A 67 8.48 -2.19 22.73
CA VAL A 67 7.19 -2.27 22.05
C VAL A 67 6.70 -3.71 22.09
N SER A 68 5.50 -3.94 22.62
CA SER A 68 4.88 -5.27 22.71
C SER A 68 4.03 -5.64 21.49
N ASP A 69 3.63 -4.65 20.69
CA ASP A 69 2.84 -4.84 19.48
C ASP A 69 3.77 -4.86 18.25
N PRO A 70 3.95 -6.01 17.57
CA PRO A 70 4.88 -6.10 16.45
C PRO A 70 4.42 -5.31 15.22
N VAL A 71 3.12 -5.13 15.04
CA VAL A 71 2.57 -4.32 13.94
C VAL A 71 2.77 -2.84 14.24
N GLY A 72 2.48 -2.41 15.47
CA GLY A 72 2.79 -1.07 15.95
C GLY A 72 4.28 -0.75 15.88
N PHE A 73 5.15 -1.71 16.17
CA PHE A 73 6.61 -1.56 16.01
C PHE A 73 6.98 -1.31 14.54
N TRP A 74 6.44 -2.08 13.60
CA TRP A 74 6.63 -1.83 12.17
C TRP A 74 6.17 -0.42 11.77
N GLY A 75 5.01 0.03 12.26
CA GLY A 75 4.50 1.38 11.97
C GLY A 75 5.43 2.49 12.48
N LEU A 76 6.12 2.29 13.61
CA LEU A 76 7.12 3.24 14.10
C LEU A 76 8.39 3.22 13.25
N GLN A 77 8.87 2.02 12.87
CA GLN A 77 10.02 1.88 11.97
C GLN A 77 9.75 2.50 10.59
N PHE A 78 8.53 2.40 10.09
CA PHE A 78 8.10 3.08 8.88
C PHE A 78 8.34 4.60 8.95
N TYR A 79 7.98 5.24 10.07
CA TYR A 79 8.21 6.68 10.21
C TYR A 79 9.67 7.04 10.33
N ASP A 80 10.47 6.23 11.03
CA ASP A 80 11.91 6.44 11.10
C ASP A 80 12.54 6.37 9.69
N VAL A 81 12.18 5.34 8.90
CA VAL A 81 12.61 5.18 7.50
C VAL A 81 12.11 6.32 6.61
N LEU A 82 10.83 6.68 6.68
CA LEU A 82 10.25 7.77 5.88
C LEU A 82 11.01 9.08 6.09
N PHE A 83 11.41 9.35 7.32
CA PHE A 83 12.10 10.57 7.70
C PHE A 83 13.60 10.57 7.45
N GLU A 84 14.20 9.39 7.25
CA GLU A 84 15.53 9.26 6.67
C GLU A 84 15.50 9.53 5.16
N ILE A 85 14.47 9.03 4.46
CA ILE A 85 14.28 9.20 3.01
C ILE A 85 13.89 10.65 2.66
N GLU A 86 12.88 11.19 3.32
CA GLU A 86 12.32 12.52 3.04
C GLU A 86 12.06 13.28 4.35
N PRO A 87 13.09 13.92 4.93
CA PRO A 87 12.96 14.66 6.19
C PRO A 87 11.94 15.80 6.14
N SER A 88 11.65 16.36 4.95
CA SER A 88 10.71 17.49 4.82
C SER A 88 9.26 17.10 5.12
N LEU A 89 8.93 15.81 5.16
CA LEU A 89 7.58 15.34 5.49
C LEU A 89 7.29 15.31 6.99
N LYS A 90 8.31 15.38 7.87
CA LYS A 90 8.14 15.37 9.34
C LYS A 90 7.02 16.30 9.86
N PRO A 91 6.87 17.55 9.39
CA PRO A 91 5.84 18.46 9.88
C PRO A 91 4.40 18.01 9.62
N LEU A 92 4.16 17.13 8.64
CA LEU A 92 2.84 16.54 8.39
C LEU A 92 2.43 15.53 9.48
N PHE A 93 3.39 15.03 10.25
CA PHE A 93 3.20 13.95 11.22
C PHE A 93 3.36 14.42 12.67
N LYS A 94 2.33 15.11 13.17
CA LYS A 94 2.33 15.71 14.52
C LYS A 94 2.25 14.69 15.66
N ASN A 95 1.70 13.50 15.41
CA ASN A 95 1.59 12.43 16.40
C ASN A 95 1.88 11.08 15.72
N LYS A 96 3.17 10.79 15.57
CA LYS A 96 3.63 9.57 14.88
C LYS A 96 3.09 8.27 15.47
N PHE A 97 2.79 8.21 16.77
CA PHE A 97 2.26 7.00 17.40
C PHE A 97 0.82 6.72 16.94
N GLN A 98 -0.04 7.74 17.00
CA GLN A 98 -1.41 7.63 16.50
C GLN A 98 -1.42 7.39 14.99
N GLN A 99 -0.54 8.06 14.25
CA GLN A 99 -0.48 7.95 12.80
C GLN A 99 0.09 6.58 12.37
N ALA A 100 1.03 6.00 13.12
CA ALA A 100 1.52 4.64 12.91
C ALA A 100 0.40 3.63 13.08
N LYS A 101 -0.39 3.75 14.16
CA LYS A 101 -1.56 2.90 14.38
C LYS A 101 -2.55 2.98 13.21
N MET A 102 -2.92 4.19 12.79
CA MET A 102 -3.84 4.40 11.68
C MET A 102 -3.30 3.84 10.35
N LEU A 103 -2.01 4.03 10.07
CA LEU A 103 -1.36 3.48 8.90
C LEU A 103 -1.46 1.95 8.88
N THR A 104 -1.08 1.31 9.97
CA THR A 104 -1.10 -0.16 10.05
C THR A 104 -2.50 -0.74 9.99
N GLU A 105 -3.50 -0.06 10.59
CA GLU A 105 -4.91 -0.43 10.48
C GLU A 105 -5.40 -0.33 9.01
N MET A 106 -4.99 0.71 8.29
CA MET A 106 -5.35 0.88 6.87
C MET A 106 -4.65 -0.14 5.97
N ILE A 107 -3.37 -0.47 6.23
CA ILE A 107 -2.66 -1.54 5.51
C ILE A 107 -3.37 -2.87 5.74
N ASN A 108 -3.68 -3.22 7.00
CA ASN A 108 -4.46 -4.41 7.34
C ASN A 108 -5.78 -4.47 6.56
N ALA A 109 -6.55 -3.38 6.59
CA ALA A 109 -7.84 -3.33 5.92
C ALA A 109 -7.71 -3.49 4.39
N ALA A 110 -6.71 -2.85 3.77
CA ALA A 110 -6.48 -2.98 2.34
C ALA A 110 -6.05 -4.40 1.95
N LEU A 111 -5.11 -5.00 2.70
CA LEU A 111 -4.64 -6.37 2.43
C LEU A 111 -5.73 -7.42 2.60
N ASN A 112 -6.68 -7.23 3.53
CA ASN A 112 -7.85 -8.12 3.68
C ASN A 112 -8.82 -8.09 2.49
N LEU A 113 -8.69 -7.10 1.60
CA LEU A 113 -9.48 -6.98 0.37
C LEU A 113 -8.73 -7.51 -0.85
N LEU A 114 -7.51 -8.03 -0.68
CA LEU A 114 -6.69 -8.59 -1.75
C LEU A 114 -6.80 -10.13 -1.81
N PRO A 115 -6.48 -10.73 -2.96
CA PRO A 115 -6.26 -12.17 -3.07
C PRO A 115 -5.16 -12.68 -2.12
N GLY A 116 -5.05 -14.01 -2.03
CA GLY A 116 -4.02 -14.66 -1.21
C GLY A 116 -4.38 -14.80 0.27
N THR A 117 -5.63 -14.48 0.63
CA THR A 117 -6.18 -14.65 1.97
C THR A 117 -7.19 -15.79 1.99
N PHE A 118 -7.21 -16.59 3.05
CA PHE A 118 -8.20 -17.64 3.22
C PHE A 118 -9.49 -17.06 3.80
N ASP A 119 -10.62 -17.28 3.14
CA ASP A 119 -11.93 -16.90 3.64
C ASP A 119 -12.50 -18.05 4.49
N GLU A 120 -12.46 -17.90 5.82
CA GLU A 120 -12.98 -18.92 6.74
C GLU A 120 -14.48 -19.18 6.58
N THR A 121 -15.24 -18.21 6.09
CA THR A 121 -16.70 -18.33 5.92
C THR A 121 -17.03 -19.17 4.68
N LEU A 122 -16.26 -18.99 3.61
CA LEU A 122 -16.44 -19.73 2.35
C LEU A 122 -15.62 -21.04 2.31
N GLY A 123 -14.62 -21.18 3.17
CA GLY A 123 -13.74 -22.35 3.22
C GLY A 123 -12.77 -22.45 2.05
N GLU A 124 -12.50 -21.33 1.37
CA GLU A 124 -11.65 -21.27 0.18
C GLU A 124 -10.75 -20.02 0.19
N GLU A 125 -9.68 -20.06 -0.60
CA GLU A 125 -8.80 -18.91 -0.79
C GLU A 125 -9.46 -17.88 -1.72
N ARG A 126 -9.37 -16.60 -1.34
CA ARG A 126 -9.76 -15.49 -2.20
C ARG A 126 -8.77 -15.36 -3.36
N LEU A 127 -9.28 -15.52 -4.58
CA LEU A 127 -8.49 -15.40 -5.81
C LEU A 127 -8.71 -14.06 -6.55
N GLU A 128 -9.71 -13.29 -6.14
CA GLU A 128 -10.09 -12.02 -6.77
C GLU A 128 -10.00 -10.85 -5.78
N ILE A 129 -9.68 -9.65 -6.30
CA ILE A 129 -9.71 -8.42 -5.51
C ILE A 129 -11.16 -8.13 -5.10
N ASP A 130 -11.38 -7.81 -3.83
CA ASP A 130 -12.70 -7.41 -3.38
C ASP A 130 -13.15 -6.11 -4.08
N PRO A 131 -14.36 -6.06 -4.66
CA PRO A 131 -14.84 -4.88 -5.37
C PRO A 131 -14.95 -3.62 -4.48
N LYS A 132 -14.91 -3.78 -3.14
CA LYS A 132 -14.87 -2.65 -2.20
C LYS A 132 -13.51 -1.93 -2.15
N LEU A 133 -12.42 -2.54 -2.62
CA LEU A 133 -11.09 -1.95 -2.53
C LEU A 133 -11.01 -0.59 -3.25
N ILE A 134 -11.50 -0.52 -4.49
CA ILE A 134 -11.38 0.69 -5.31
C ILE A 134 -12.09 1.90 -4.68
N PRO A 135 -13.38 1.81 -4.27
CA PRO A 135 -14.03 2.91 -3.56
C PRO A 135 -13.29 3.34 -2.28
N VAL A 136 -12.81 2.37 -1.48
CA VAL A 136 -12.09 2.67 -0.23
C VAL A 136 -10.81 3.45 -0.50
N LEU A 137 -10.04 3.07 -1.53
CA LEU A 137 -8.80 3.76 -1.91
C LEU A 137 -9.08 5.18 -2.46
N GLN A 138 -10.13 5.35 -3.27
CA GLN A 138 -10.51 6.66 -3.79
C GLN A 138 -10.93 7.62 -2.67
N ASP A 139 -11.76 7.15 -1.73
CA ASP A 139 -12.18 7.98 -0.59
C ASP A 139 -11.02 8.29 0.36
N LEU A 140 -10.09 7.35 0.55
CA LEU A 140 -8.84 7.61 1.25
C LEU A 140 -8.00 8.68 0.54
N ALA A 141 -7.88 8.62 -0.79
CA ALA A 141 -7.13 9.58 -1.58
C ALA A 141 -7.66 11.00 -1.45
N LYS A 142 -8.98 11.18 -1.45
CA LYS A 142 -9.64 12.48 -1.22
C LYS A 142 -9.35 13.04 0.16
N ARG A 143 -9.41 12.19 1.20
CA ARG A 143 -9.09 12.61 2.59
C ARG A 143 -7.64 13.02 2.77
N HIS A 144 -6.71 12.49 1.98
CA HIS A 144 -5.30 12.88 2.06
C HIS A 144 -5.05 14.38 1.81
N LEU A 145 -5.89 15.06 1.03
CA LEU A 145 -5.79 16.52 0.86
C LEU A 145 -6.06 17.29 2.15
N GLN A 146 -6.96 16.78 3.01
CA GLN A 146 -7.24 17.36 4.32
C GLN A 146 -6.03 17.27 5.26
N TYR A 147 -5.12 16.35 4.97
CA TYR A 147 -3.86 16.16 5.70
C TYR A 147 -2.69 16.93 5.08
N GLN A 148 -2.94 17.78 4.09
CA GLN A 148 -1.94 18.54 3.33
C GLN A 148 -0.95 17.63 2.57
N THR A 149 -1.37 16.40 2.28
CA THR A 149 -0.64 15.51 1.38
C THR A 149 -0.76 16.04 -0.05
N LYS A 150 0.34 15.91 -0.80
CA LYS A 150 0.44 16.22 -2.23
C LYS A 150 0.73 14.93 -2.99
N ALA A 151 0.42 14.89 -4.28
CA ALA A 151 0.62 13.73 -5.12
C ALA A 151 2.10 13.31 -5.21
N LYS A 152 3.03 14.26 -5.14
CA LYS A 152 4.47 13.97 -5.05
C LYS A 152 4.88 13.20 -3.78
N HIS A 153 4.08 13.22 -2.71
CA HIS A 153 4.41 12.52 -1.46
C HIS A 153 4.19 11.00 -1.57
N TYR A 154 3.50 10.48 -2.58
CA TYR A 154 3.30 9.04 -2.74
C TYR A 154 4.62 8.29 -3.04
N GLU A 155 5.59 8.95 -3.69
CA GLU A 155 6.91 8.37 -3.99
C GLU A 155 7.71 8.03 -2.72
N PRO A 156 8.03 8.97 -1.81
CA PRO A 156 8.77 8.64 -0.59
C PRO A 156 8.00 7.68 0.33
N ILE A 157 6.67 7.67 0.30
CA ILE A 157 5.84 6.75 1.09
C ILE A 157 6.00 5.30 0.63
N GLY A 158 5.91 5.03 -0.68
CA GLY A 158 6.09 3.66 -1.19
C GLY A 158 7.52 3.15 -0.96
N LEU A 159 8.53 3.99 -1.14
CA LEU A 159 9.92 3.67 -0.80
C LEU A 159 10.06 3.33 0.68
N ALA A 160 9.42 4.10 1.56
CA ALA A 160 9.47 3.85 3.00
C ALA A 160 8.80 2.52 3.38
N ILE A 161 7.66 2.16 2.78
CA ILE A 161 7.00 0.85 3.03
C ILE A 161 7.97 -0.30 2.70
N VAL A 162 8.48 -0.33 1.47
CA VAL A 162 9.36 -1.42 0.99
C VAL A 162 10.66 -1.48 1.80
N THR A 163 11.27 -0.32 2.08
CA THR A 163 12.52 -0.24 2.85
C THR A 163 12.32 -0.68 4.31
N THR A 164 11.14 -0.44 4.89
CA THR A 164 10.83 -0.89 6.25
C THR A 164 10.72 -2.40 6.33
N PHE A 165 10.05 -3.04 5.37
CA PHE A 165 10.03 -4.51 5.29
C PHE A 165 11.45 -5.08 5.12
N ASP A 166 12.26 -4.51 4.22
CA ASP A 166 13.63 -4.95 4.01
C ASP A 166 14.48 -4.85 5.28
N ARG A 167 14.41 -3.70 5.98
CA ARG A 167 15.10 -3.48 7.25
C ARG A 167 14.70 -4.50 8.32
N MET A 168 13.41 -4.82 8.40
CA MET A 168 12.87 -5.63 9.50
C MET A 168 12.97 -7.13 9.27
N LEU A 169 12.77 -7.57 8.02
CA LEU A 169 12.71 -8.98 7.65
C LEU A 169 14.02 -9.50 7.03
N GLY A 170 14.88 -8.61 6.53
CA GLY A 170 16.17 -8.95 5.94
C GLY A 170 16.02 -10.00 4.83
N ALA A 171 16.76 -11.11 4.95
CA ALA A 171 16.73 -12.19 3.97
C ALA A 171 15.37 -12.86 3.76
N ARG A 172 14.40 -12.69 4.68
CA ARG A 172 13.01 -13.17 4.49
C ARG A 172 12.17 -12.25 3.60
N PHE A 173 12.69 -11.09 3.24
CA PHE A 173 12.09 -10.17 2.28
C PHE A 173 12.98 -10.12 1.04
N ASP A 174 12.89 -11.17 0.24
CA ASP A 174 13.73 -11.34 -0.95
C ASP A 174 13.35 -10.37 -2.08
N ASN A 175 14.10 -10.42 -3.18
CA ASN A 175 13.90 -9.51 -4.30
C ASN A 175 12.54 -9.69 -4.99
N ASP A 176 12.00 -10.90 -5.01
CA ASP A 176 10.70 -11.19 -5.62
C ASP A 176 9.57 -10.64 -4.75
N THR A 177 9.67 -10.78 -3.43
CA THR A 177 8.73 -10.19 -2.48
C THR A 177 8.81 -8.66 -2.51
N LYS A 178 10.02 -8.09 -2.58
CA LYS A 178 10.21 -6.63 -2.79
C LYS A 178 9.49 -6.14 -4.04
N ALA A 179 9.71 -6.82 -5.17
CA ALA A 179 9.06 -6.49 -6.43
C ALA A 179 7.53 -6.60 -6.33
N ALA A 180 7.01 -7.64 -5.65
CA ALA A 180 5.58 -7.79 -5.41
C ALA A 180 4.98 -6.59 -4.65
N TRP A 181 5.65 -6.11 -3.59
CA TRP A 181 5.21 -4.91 -2.86
C TRP A 181 5.27 -3.64 -3.70
N VAL A 182 6.26 -3.49 -4.58
CA VAL A 182 6.33 -2.36 -5.53
C VAL A 182 5.19 -2.41 -6.53
N GLU A 183 4.84 -3.60 -7.04
CA GLU A 183 3.70 -3.78 -7.93
C GLU A 183 2.37 -3.51 -7.20
N LEU A 184 2.22 -3.93 -5.93
CA LEU A 184 1.06 -3.55 -5.12
C LEU A 184 0.98 -2.03 -4.92
N TRP A 185 2.09 -1.37 -4.60
CA TRP A 185 2.12 0.09 -4.47
C TRP A 185 1.76 0.79 -5.78
N SER A 186 2.19 0.23 -6.92
CA SER A 186 1.83 0.69 -8.26
C SER A 186 0.33 0.62 -8.49
N LEU A 187 -0.31 -0.50 -8.14
CA LEU A 187 -1.75 -0.66 -8.18
C LEU A 187 -2.46 0.38 -7.30
N ILE A 188 -1.99 0.59 -6.06
CA ILE A 188 -2.59 1.58 -5.15
C ILE A 188 -2.47 3.00 -5.73
N CYS A 189 -1.29 3.37 -6.21
CA CYS A 189 -1.04 4.68 -6.83
C CYS A 189 -1.95 4.91 -8.03
N SER A 190 -2.16 3.89 -8.86
CA SER A 190 -3.02 3.98 -10.05
C SER A 190 -4.48 4.31 -9.75
N VAL A 191 -4.93 4.05 -8.52
CA VAL A 191 -6.28 4.35 -8.06
C VAL A 191 -6.29 5.68 -7.32
N MET A 192 -5.32 5.85 -6.40
CA MET A 192 -5.33 6.96 -5.46
C MET A 192 -4.90 8.28 -6.10
N ILE A 193 -3.86 8.28 -6.95
CA ILE A 193 -3.34 9.53 -7.53
C ILE A 193 -4.39 10.22 -8.44
N PRO A 194 -5.08 9.52 -9.36
CA PRO A 194 -6.16 10.15 -10.14
C PRO A 194 -7.23 10.79 -9.25
N ALA A 195 -7.73 10.06 -8.25
CA ALA A 195 -8.77 10.55 -7.34
C ALA A 195 -8.28 11.72 -6.47
N HIS A 196 -7.01 11.70 -6.06
CA HIS A 196 -6.40 12.79 -5.29
C HIS A 196 -6.27 14.06 -6.13
N VAL A 197 -5.73 13.96 -7.35
CA VAL A 197 -5.52 15.12 -8.22
C VAL A 197 -6.86 15.72 -8.67
N GLU A 198 -7.83 14.88 -9.02
CA GLU A 198 -9.18 15.34 -9.37
C GLU A 198 -9.83 16.10 -8.20
N GLN A 199 -9.75 15.57 -6.98
CA GLN A 199 -10.27 16.24 -5.79
C GLN A 199 -9.53 17.56 -5.50
N ALA A 200 -8.21 17.61 -5.72
CA ALA A 200 -7.42 18.82 -5.52
C ALA A 200 -7.86 19.93 -6.47
N GLN A 201 -8.09 19.59 -7.75
CA GLN A 201 -8.61 20.52 -8.75
C GLN A 201 -10.01 21.02 -8.41
N GLN A 202 -10.91 20.13 -7.96
CA GLN A 202 -12.25 20.51 -7.52
C GLN A 202 -12.24 21.44 -6.30
N MET A 203 -11.22 21.32 -5.45
CA MET A 203 -11.02 22.17 -4.27
C MET A 203 -10.18 23.43 -4.57
N GLU A 204 -9.68 23.59 -5.79
CA GLU A 204 -8.78 24.67 -6.20
C GLU A 204 -7.50 24.73 -5.34
N VAL A 205 -6.96 23.57 -4.97
CA VAL A 205 -5.70 23.43 -4.21
C VAL A 205 -4.62 22.74 -5.03
N GLU A 206 -3.37 22.87 -4.58
CA GLU A 206 -2.24 22.15 -5.18
C GLU A 206 -2.43 20.62 -5.03
N PRO A 207 -2.30 19.85 -6.13
CA PRO A 207 -2.40 18.40 -6.09
C PRO A 207 -1.30 17.67 -5.33
#